data_AF-A0A2N3RDG2-F1
#
_entry.id   AF-A0A2N3RDG2-F1
#
_cell.length_a   1.000
_cell.length_b   1.000
_cell.length_c   1.000
_cell.angle_alpha   90.00
_cell.angle_beta   90.00
_cell.angle_gamma   90.00
#
_symmetry.space_group_name_H-M   'P 1'
#
loop_
_entity.id
_entity.type
_entity.pdbx_description
1 polymer ?
#
loop_
_entity_poly.entity_id
_entity_poly.type
_entity_poly.pdbx_seq_one_letter_code
_entity_poly.pdbx_strand_id
1 'polypeptide(L)'
;LVYGLTQLGAGLKAGSVGAKLTGDYSPGKILGTEGAPPSGNFYPGGSVDGGGSAFIPPASIPYQPKGAIILQGNAPACGPACAAMTITDETGQSVNLESAIGRFENGIRRDGVNAKEISKVLNDSGIKNNVYTNMFSGQLDQALANGKNVIVNIPVAPGKGHFVIIDGIQDVDGVKYYMTRDPFTGPRGVRKDLIERVMRLGANSIVTGE
;
A
#
# COMPACT_ATOMS: atom_id res chain seq x y z
N LEU A 1 -7.77 -66.20 0.92
CA LEU A 1 -7.69 -66.11 2.39
C LEU A 1 -6.73 -64.95 2.68
N VAL A 2 -7.13 -63.71 3.00
CA VAL A 2 -8.28 -63.17 3.78
C VAL A 2 -8.08 -63.30 5.30
N TYR A 3 -8.52 -62.25 6.04
CA TYR A 3 -8.38 -61.94 7.48
C TYR A 3 -7.05 -61.25 7.88
N GLY A 4 -7.02 -60.08 8.56
CA GLY A 4 -8.02 -59.00 8.68
C GLY A 4 -8.50 -58.63 10.10
N LEU A 5 -8.13 -57.42 10.58
CA LEU A 5 -8.59 -56.71 11.82
C LEU A 5 -8.25 -57.45 13.16
N THR A 6 -8.25 -56.89 14.38
CA THR A 6 -8.72 -55.64 15.06
C THR A 6 -7.90 -55.48 16.40
N GLN A 7 -7.79 -54.39 17.20
CA GLN A 7 -8.13 -52.96 17.16
C GLN A 7 -7.46 -52.17 18.35
N LEU A 8 -7.52 -50.82 18.31
CA LEU A 8 -7.67 -49.83 19.42
C LEU A 8 -6.59 -49.51 20.50
N GLY A 9 -6.32 -48.19 20.61
CA GLY A 9 -6.05 -47.43 21.84
C GLY A 9 -4.58 -47.14 22.21
N ALA A 10 -4.17 -45.96 22.70
CA ALA A 10 -4.73 -44.58 22.68
C ALA A 10 -3.56 -43.60 23.02
N GLY A 11 -3.52 -42.31 22.66
CA GLY A 11 -4.37 -41.51 21.78
C GLY A 11 -3.81 -40.09 21.63
N LEU A 12 -3.69 -39.56 20.40
CA LEU A 12 -3.26 -38.18 20.15
C LEU A 12 -4.44 -37.20 20.31
N LYS A 13 -4.24 -36.08 21.00
CA LYS A 13 -5.25 -35.03 21.16
C LYS A 13 -5.09 -33.95 20.09
N ALA A 14 -5.56 -34.23 18.88
CA ALA A 14 -5.62 -33.24 17.80
C ALA A 14 -6.66 -32.14 18.13
N GLY A 15 -6.21 -30.89 18.18
CA GLY A 15 -7.04 -29.72 18.52
C GLY A 15 -7.42 -28.88 17.29
N SER A 16 -8.15 -29.45 16.34
CA SER A 16 -8.58 -28.74 15.13
C SER A 16 -9.74 -27.77 15.43
N VAL A 17 -9.43 -26.47 15.62
CA VAL A 17 -10.44 -25.40 15.68
C VAL A 17 -10.46 -24.68 14.34
N GLY A 18 -11.41 -25.04 13.47
CA GLY A 18 -11.56 -24.41 12.15
C GLY A 18 -12.19 -23.03 12.25
N ALA A 19 -11.48 -21.99 11.77
CA ALA A 19 -12.07 -20.69 11.51
C ALA A 19 -13.00 -20.79 10.28
N LYS A 20 -14.32 -20.75 10.52
CA LYS A 20 -15.33 -20.96 9.48
C LYS A 20 -15.49 -19.69 8.62
N LEU A 21 -14.80 -19.63 7.47
CA LEU A 21 -14.93 -18.55 6.49
C LEU A 21 -16.28 -18.65 5.74
N THR A 22 -17.37 -18.22 6.38
CA THR A 22 -18.68 -18.00 5.73
C THR A 22 -18.79 -16.53 5.34
N GLY A 23 -18.52 -16.23 4.06
CA GLY A 23 -18.42 -14.86 3.54
C GLY A 23 -18.04 -14.81 2.06
N ASP A 24 -18.62 -15.71 1.25
CA ASP A 24 -18.75 -15.66 -0.21
C ASP A 24 -17.52 -15.23 -1.04
N TYR A 25 -16.36 -15.84 -0.75
CA TYR A 25 -15.24 -15.86 -1.70
C TYR A 25 -15.61 -16.74 -2.92
N SER A 26 -15.86 -16.09 -4.07
CA SER A 26 -16.13 -16.76 -5.35
C SER A 26 -14.92 -16.67 -6.29
N PRO A 27 -14.09 -17.72 -6.43
CA PRO A 27 -12.94 -17.70 -7.33
C PRO A 27 -13.39 -17.86 -8.79
N GLY A 28 -13.50 -16.76 -9.54
CA GLY A 28 -14.10 -16.86 -10.89
C GLY A 28 -14.15 -15.62 -11.77
N LYS A 29 -13.14 -14.74 -11.78
CA LYS A 29 -12.99 -13.78 -12.89
C LYS A 29 -11.55 -13.31 -13.13
N ILE A 30 -10.81 -14.07 -13.94
CA ILE A 30 -9.75 -13.47 -14.76
C ILE A 30 -10.44 -12.73 -15.89
N LEU A 31 -10.36 -11.40 -15.89
CA LEU A 31 -10.74 -10.58 -17.04
C LEU A 31 -9.74 -9.43 -17.16
N GLY A 32 -9.08 -9.32 -18.30
CA GLY A 32 -8.31 -8.13 -18.64
C GLY A 32 -9.23 -6.99 -19.08
N THR A 33 -8.60 -5.85 -19.40
CA THR A 33 -9.20 -4.61 -19.95
C THR A 33 -10.22 -3.87 -19.06
N GLU A 34 -9.97 -2.57 -18.90
CA GLU A 34 -10.97 -1.52 -18.63
C GLU A 34 -11.81 -1.65 -17.34
N GLY A 35 -11.12 -1.75 -16.20
CA GLY A 35 -11.69 -1.32 -14.93
C GLY A 35 -11.74 0.21 -14.83
N ALA A 36 -12.89 0.82 -15.10
CA ALA A 36 -13.10 2.26 -14.90
C ALA A 36 -12.92 2.63 -13.41
N PRO A 37 -12.38 3.82 -13.07
CA PRO A 37 -12.18 4.21 -11.68
C PRO A 37 -13.53 4.30 -10.95
N PRO A 38 -13.60 3.88 -9.66
CA PRO A 38 -14.84 3.95 -8.89
C PRO A 38 -15.30 5.41 -8.76
N SER A 39 -16.61 5.62 -8.91
CA SER A 39 -17.25 6.94 -8.87
C SER A 39 -17.26 7.51 -7.44
N GLY A 40 -16.11 8.02 -6.99
CA GLY A 40 -16.02 8.85 -5.80
C GLY A 40 -16.75 10.18 -6.02
N ASN A 41 -17.53 10.60 -5.02
CA ASN A 41 -18.26 11.87 -5.10
C ASN A 41 -17.29 13.05 -5.27
N PHE A 42 -17.34 13.71 -6.42
CA PHE A 42 -16.87 15.08 -6.54
C PHE A 42 -17.68 15.94 -5.56
N TYR A 43 -17.01 16.79 -4.77
CA TYR A 43 -17.67 17.82 -3.98
C TYR A 43 -17.81 19.09 -4.86
N PRO A 44 -19.02 19.46 -5.32
CA PRO A 44 -19.22 20.69 -6.10
C PRO A 44 -19.21 21.90 -5.16
N GLY A 45 -18.01 22.37 -4.80
CA GLY A 45 -17.79 23.50 -3.89
C GLY A 45 -17.76 24.89 -4.56
N GLY A 46 -18.39 25.05 -5.73
CA GLY A 46 -18.41 26.32 -6.47
C GLY A 46 -19.68 27.12 -6.19
N SER A 47 -19.57 28.19 -5.41
CA SER A 47 -20.58 29.26 -5.37
C SER A 47 -19.96 30.50 -6.01
N VAL A 48 -20.64 31.07 -7.01
CA VAL A 48 -20.17 32.26 -7.73
C VAL A 48 -20.86 33.51 -7.21
N ASP A 49 -20.07 34.42 -6.66
CA ASP A 49 -20.44 35.82 -6.43
C ASP A 49 -19.20 36.72 -6.61
N GLY A 50 -19.43 37.98 -6.97
CA GLY A 50 -18.40 38.82 -7.60
C GLY A 50 -17.19 39.18 -6.74
N GLY A 51 -16.05 38.55 -7.02
CA GLY A 51 -14.73 38.91 -6.49
C GLY A 51 -13.65 38.10 -7.22
N GLY A 52 -12.50 38.72 -7.54
CA GLY A 52 -11.47 38.10 -8.37
C GLY A 52 -11.03 36.75 -7.80
N SER A 53 -11.37 35.65 -8.48
CA SER A 53 -11.18 34.29 -7.96
C SER A 53 -9.70 34.00 -7.75
N ALA A 54 -9.27 33.93 -6.49
CA ALA A 54 -7.98 33.41 -6.14
C ALA A 54 -7.89 31.96 -6.64
N PHE A 55 -6.93 31.67 -7.52
CA PHE A 55 -6.69 30.32 -8.01
C PHE A 55 -6.26 29.43 -6.84
N ILE A 56 -7.14 28.50 -6.43
CA ILE A 56 -6.84 27.49 -5.42
C ILE A 56 -6.38 26.23 -6.16
N PRO A 57 -5.09 25.83 -6.06
CA PRO A 57 -4.61 24.65 -6.76
C PRO A 57 -5.30 23.38 -6.24
N PRO A 58 -5.66 22.43 -7.11
CA PRO A 58 -6.39 21.22 -6.71
C PRO A 58 -5.61 20.40 -5.68
N ALA A 59 -6.30 19.73 -4.76
CA ALA A 59 -5.67 18.89 -3.74
C ALA A 59 -4.98 17.64 -4.35
N SER A 60 -5.38 17.23 -5.55
CA SER A 60 -4.78 16.14 -6.30
C SER A 60 -4.92 16.32 -7.81
N ILE A 61 -4.00 15.71 -8.56
CA ILE A 61 -4.01 15.63 -10.03
C ILE A 61 -3.98 14.17 -10.48
N PRO A 62 -4.42 13.83 -11.71
CA PRO A 62 -4.24 12.50 -12.27
C PRO A 62 -2.76 12.08 -12.32
N TYR A 63 -2.47 10.80 -12.12
CA TYR A 63 -1.13 10.23 -12.27
C TYR A 63 -1.22 8.86 -12.93
N GLN A 64 -0.46 8.66 -14.01
CA GLN A 64 -0.27 7.35 -14.64
C GLN A 64 1.13 6.83 -14.27
N PRO A 65 1.24 5.91 -13.30
CA PRO A 65 2.52 5.33 -12.90
C PRO A 65 3.10 4.41 -13.97
N LYS A 66 4.43 4.28 -13.93
CA LYS A 66 5.20 3.31 -14.73
C LYS A 66 5.29 1.95 -14.04
N GLY A 67 5.33 1.94 -12.70
CA GLY A 67 5.37 0.73 -11.88
C GLY A 67 4.00 0.09 -11.68
N ALA A 68 4.01 -1.09 -11.05
CA ALA A 68 2.82 -1.87 -10.76
C ALA A 68 1.82 -1.13 -9.86
N ILE A 69 0.53 -1.49 -10.02
CA ILE A 69 -0.59 -0.99 -9.19
C ILE A 69 -1.39 -2.16 -8.65
N ILE A 70 -1.45 -2.23 -7.32
CA ILE A 70 -2.15 -3.28 -6.58
C ILE A 70 -2.99 -2.61 -5.51
N LEU A 71 -4.31 -2.76 -5.61
CA LEU A 71 -5.27 -2.19 -4.66
C LEU A 71 -5.54 -3.18 -3.52
N GLN A 72 -5.66 -2.68 -2.30
CA GLN A 72 -5.86 -3.50 -1.09
C GLN A 72 -7.31 -3.99 -0.90
N GLY A 73 -8.25 -3.47 -1.69
CA GLY A 73 -9.69 -3.65 -1.47
C GLY A 73 -10.12 -3.15 -0.08
N ASN A 74 -10.93 -3.94 0.61
CA ASN A 74 -11.41 -3.64 1.97
C ASN A 74 -10.51 -4.20 3.10
N ALA A 75 -9.37 -4.82 2.77
CA ALA A 75 -8.47 -5.42 3.76
C ALA A 75 -7.47 -4.39 4.34
N PRO A 76 -6.94 -4.57 5.56
CA PRO A 76 -5.88 -3.74 6.14
C PRO A 76 -4.50 -4.03 5.53
N ALA A 77 -4.42 -4.11 4.20
CA ALA A 77 -3.32 -4.68 3.43
C ALA A 77 -2.56 -3.64 2.58
N CYS A 78 -2.53 -2.37 2.96
CA CYS A 78 -1.73 -1.34 2.26
C CYS A 78 -0.21 -1.63 2.31
N GLY A 79 0.32 -2.08 3.45
CA GLY A 79 1.70 -2.53 3.58
C GLY A 79 2.07 -3.68 2.62
N PRO A 80 1.32 -4.80 2.61
CA PRO A 80 1.48 -5.87 1.63
C PRO A 80 1.32 -5.44 0.18
N ALA A 81 0.38 -4.54 -0.12
CA ALA A 81 0.19 -4.02 -1.48
C ALA A 81 1.40 -3.18 -1.94
N CYS A 82 1.93 -2.32 -1.07
CA CYS A 82 3.18 -1.60 -1.34
C CYS A 82 4.36 -2.57 -1.52
N ALA A 83 4.50 -3.58 -0.67
CA ALA A 83 5.52 -4.63 -0.84
C ALA A 83 5.37 -5.34 -2.19
N ALA A 84 4.15 -5.72 -2.58
CA ALA A 84 3.86 -6.39 -3.85
C ALA A 84 4.21 -5.52 -5.07
N MET A 85 3.86 -4.23 -5.03
CA MET A 85 4.19 -3.27 -6.08
C MET A 85 5.71 -3.09 -6.20
N THR A 86 6.41 -2.81 -5.09
CA THR A 86 7.88 -2.68 -5.06
C THR A 86 8.58 -3.95 -5.52
N ILE A 87 8.16 -5.14 -5.11
CA ILE A 87 8.77 -6.39 -5.57
C ILE A 87 8.54 -6.59 -7.07
N THR A 88 7.36 -6.23 -7.59
CA THR A 88 7.07 -6.33 -9.02
C THR A 88 7.95 -5.37 -9.83
N ASP A 89 8.16 -4.14 -9.36
CA ASP A 89 9.00 -3.15 -10.04
C ASP A 89 10.48 -3.55 -10.04
N GLU A 90 11.04 -3.90 -8.87
CA GLU A 90 12.48 -4.13 -8.67
C GLU A 90 12.94 -5.49 -9.23
N THR A 91 12.03 -6.47 -9.41
CA THR A 91 12.37 -7.82 -9.93
C THR A 91 11.79 -8.14 -11.31
N GLY A 92 10.82 -7.35 -11.80
CA GLY A 92 10.04 -7.67 -13.00
C GLY A 92 9.06 -8.85 -12.86
N GLN A 93 8.99 -9.50 -11.69
CA GLN A 93 8.08 -10.62 -11.44
C GLN A 93 6.76 -10.13 -10.84
N SER A 94 5.64 -10.34 -11.53
CA SER A 94 4.32 -9.94 -11.05
C SER A 94 3.93 -10.66 -9.74
N VAL A 95 3.92 -9.92 -8.63
CA VAL A 95 3.48 -10.40 -7.32
C VAL A 95 2.05 -9.92 -7.06
N ASN A 96 1.11 -10.85 -6.91
CA ASN A 96 -0.27 -10.49 -6.52
C ASN A 96 -0.40 -10.27 -5.00
N LEU A 97 -1.49 -9.62 -4.58
CA LEU A 97 -1.71 -9.24 -3.17
C LEU A 97 -1.75 -10.45 -2.23
N GLU A 98 -2.35 -11.56 -2.64
CA GLU A 98 -2.47 -12.79 -1.84
C GLU A 98 -1.10 -13.44 -1.60
N SER A 99 -0.27 -13.52 -2.63
CA SER A 99 1.12 -13.98 -2.54
C SER A 99 1.96 -13.08 -1.64
N ALA A 100 1.79 -11.75 -1.73
CA ALA A 100 2.49 -10.82 -0.85
C ALA A 100 2.04 -10.92 0.61
N ILE A 101 0.73 -11.07 0.86
CA ILE A 101 0.17 -11.35 2.20
C ILE A 101 0.79 -12.63 2.79
N GLY A 102 0.95 -13.67 1.98
CA GLY A 102 1.61 -14.93 2.39
C GLY A 102 3.10 -14.83 2.75
N ARG A 103 3.77 -13.70 2.48
CA ARG A 103 5.18 -13.48 2.88
C ARG A 103 5.33 -12.93 4.30
N PHE A 104 4.24 -12.47 4.94
CA PHE A 104 4.29 -11.94 6.31
C PHE A 104 4.15 -13.08 7.32
N GLU A 105 5.21 -13.33 8.10
CA GLU A 105 5.31 -14.47 9.05
C GLU A 105 4.14 -14.54 10.06
N ASN A 106 3.60 -13.38 10.46
CA ASN A 106 2.48 -13.26 11.41
C ASN A 106 1.12 -13.06 10.71
N GLY A 107 1.06 -13.20 9.38
CA GLY A 107 -0.07 -12.77 8.56
C GLY A 107 -0.32 -11.26 8.66
N ILE A 108 -1.56 -10.83 8.36
CA ILE A 108 -1.98 -9.42 8.46
C ILE A 108 -2.88 -9.27 9.68
N ARG A 109 -2.50 -8.36 10.59
CA ARG A 109 -3.28 -8.09 11.80
C ARG A 109 -4.43 -7.11 11.50
N ARG A 110 -5.30 -6.89 12.49
CA ARG A 110 -6.38 -5.88 12.44
C ARG A 110 -5.85 -4.44 12.28
N ASP A 111 -4.62 -4.18 12.72
CA ASP A 111 -3.84 -2.96 12.53
C ASP A 111 -2.94 -2.97 11.28
N GLY A 112 -2.98 -4.05 10.49
CA GLY A 112 -2.14 -4.24 9.30
C GLY A 112 -0.77 -4.84 9.64
N VAL A 113 0.28 -4.25 9.08
CA VAL A 113 1.70 -4.61 9.27
C VAL A 113 2.52 -3.35 9.53
N ASN A 114 3.71 -3.48 10.12
CA ASN A 114 4.61 -2.35 10.37
C ASN A 114 5.78 -2.28 9.37
N ALA A 115 6.48 -1.14 9.33
CA ALA A 115 7.54 -0.89 8.36
C ALA A 115 8.72 -1.89 8.42
N LYS A 116 9.02 -2.48 9.59
CA LYS A 116 10.05 -3.52 9.71
C LYS A 116 9.61 -4.85 9.10
N GLU A 117 8.32 -5.18 9.17
CA GLU A 117 7.76 -6.39 8.55
C GLU A 117 7.79 -6.26 7.02
N ILE A 118 7.41 -5.09 6.48
CA ILE A 118 7.52 -4.79 5.05
C ILE A 118 8.99 -4.84 4.60
N SER A 119 9.89 -4.18 5.34
CA SER A 119 11.33 -4.16 5.07
C SER A 119 11.95 -5.56 5.04
N LYS A 120 11.53 -6.45 5.96
CA LYS A 120 11.93 -7.86 5.94
C LYS A 120 11.41 -8.56 4.69
N VAL A 121 10.13 -8.44 4.33
CA VAL A 121 9.57 -9.04 3.11
C VAL A 121 10.28 -8.55 1.83
N LEU A 122 10.73 -7.29 1.78
CA LEU A 122 11.57 -6.77 0.70
C LEU A 122 12.98 -7.38 0.70
N ASN A 123 13.66 -7.43 1.86
CA ASN A 123 15.00 -8.02 1.98
C ASN A 123 15.00 -9.53 1.68
N ASP A 124 13.99 -10.27 2.16
CA ASP A 124 13.76 -11.69 1.84
C ASP A 124 13.48 -11.91 0.34
N SER A 125 13.02 -10.86 -0.36
CA SER A 125 12.85 -10.84 -1.83
C SER A 125 14.08 -10.30 -2.57
N GLY A 126 15.22 -10.11 -1.89
CA GLY A 126 16.49 -9.63 -2.46
C GLY A 126 16.63 -8.10 -2.59
N ILE A 127 15.63 -7.33 -2.16
CA ILE A 127 15.57 -5.88 -2.36
C ILE A 127 16.13 -5.17 -1.14
N LYS A 128 17.36 -4.65 -1.27
CA LYS A 128 17.98 -3.80 -0.26
C LYS A 128 17.10 -2.59 0.05
N ASN A 129 16.88 -2.33 1.33
CA ASN A 129 16.10 -1.20 1.79
C ASN A 129 16.44 -0.83 3.25
N ASN A 130 16.25 0.44 3.61
CA ASN A 130 16.42 0.94 4.98
C ASN A 130 15.12 1.54 5.54
N VAL A 131 14.87 1.30 6.83
CA VAL A 131 13.69 1.79 7.56
C VAL A 131 14.03 3.04 8.36
N TYR A 132 13.38 4.15 8.04
CA TYR A 132 13.48 5.40 8.81
C TYR A 132 12.30 5.48 9.79
N THR A 133 12.59 5.47 11.09
CA THR A 133 11.59 5.57 12.16
C THR A 133 10.86 6.91 12.20
N ASN A 134 11.49 7.95 11.65
CA ASN A 134 10.88 9.24 11.34
C ASN A 134 11.55 9.81 10.08
N MET A 135 10.76 10.28 9.11
CA MET A 135 11.23 10.91 7.88
C MET A 135 10.62 12.31 7.74
N PHE A 136 11.47 13.32 7.61
CA PHE A 136 11.09 14.68 7.29
C PHE A 136 10.98 14.87 5.77
N SER A 137 10.17 15.84 5.31
CA SER A 137 9.89 16.01 3.87
C SER A 137 11.12 16.34 3.03
N GLY A 138 12.09 17.08 3.57
CA GLY A 138 13.37 17.32 2.88
C GLY A 138 14.21 16.04 2.66
N GLN A 139 14.05 15.02 3.52
CA GLN A 139 14.71 13.71 3.33
C GLN A 139 13.96 12.89 2.27
N LEU A 140 12.63 12.93 2.27
CA LEU A 140 11.81 12.36 1.20
C LEU A 140 12.17 12.99 -0.16
N ASP A 141 12.23 14.31 -0.24
CA ASP A 141 12.62 15.05 -1.44
C ASP A 141 13.99 14.61 -1.95
N GLN A 142 14.98 14.47 -1.05
CA GLN A 142 16.33 14.05 -1.40
C GLN A 142 16.37 12.59 -1.89
N ALA A 143 15.62 11.68 -1.27
CA ALA A 143 15.50 10.30 -1.73
C ALA A 143 14.86 10.21 -3.13
N LEU A 144 13.77 10.94 -3.37
CA LEU A 144 13.09 10.99 -4.67
C LEU A 144 13.98 11.65 -5.75
N ALA A 145 14.71 12.73 -5.41
CA ALA A 145 15.67 13.37 -6.32
C ALA A 145 16.85 12.45 -6.68
N ASN A 146 17.24 11.55 -5.77
CA ASN A 146 18.22 10.48 -6.00
C ASN A 146 17.62 9.25 -6.72
N GLY A 147 16.38 9.33 -7.24
CA GLY A 147 15.72 8.26 -7.98
C GLY A 147 15.33 7.05 -7.14
N LYS A 148 15.18 7.19 -5.82
CA LYS A 148 14.77 6.08 -4.94
C LYS A 148 13.25 5.97 -4.86
N ASN A 149 12.72 4.75 -4.89
CA ASN A 149 11.34 4.49 -4.52
C ASN A 149 11.22 4.59 -2.98
N VAL A 150 10.20 5.29 -2.48
CA VAL A 150 9.98 5.46 -1.04
C VAL A 150 8.58 5.03 -0.65
N ILE A 151 8.49 4.01 0.21
CA ILE A 151 7.24 3.63 0.87
C ILE A 151 7.09 4.49 2.12
N VAL A 152 6.07 5.34 2.19
CA VAL A 152 5.81 6.23 3.32
C VAL A 152 4.57 5.79 4.08
N ASN A 153 4.69 5.65 5.40
CA ASN A 153 3.57 5.46 6.32
C ASN A 153 3.05 6.82 6.77
N ILE A 154 1.99 7.29 6.13
CA ILE A 154 1.36 8.57 6.41
C ILE A 154 0.49 8.44 7.69
N PRO A 155 0.73 9.20 8.77
CA PRO A 155 -0.11 9.16 9.96
C PRO A 155 -1.53 9.65 9.65
N VAL A 156 -2.54 8.86 10.02
CA VAL A 156 -3.97 9.19 9.84
C VAL A 156 -4.72 9.39 11.15
N ALA A 157 -4.24 8.80 12.25
CA ALA A 157 -4.70 9.03 13.62
C ALA A 157 -3.62 8.57 14.62
N PRO A 158 -3.72 8.87 15.92
CA PRO A 158 -2.81 8.32 16.93
C PRO A 158 -2.75 6.78 16.85
N GLY A 159 -1.55 6.23 16.66
CA GLY A 159 -1.34 4.79 16.50
C GLY A 159 -1.85 4.18 15.18
N LYS A 160 -2.23 4.99 14.18
CA LYS A 160 -2.67 4.52 12.85
C LYS A 160 -1.99 5.32 11.74
N GLY A 161 -1.50 4.60 10.72
CA GLY A 161 -1.02 5.19 9.48
C GLY A 161 -1.52 4.42 8.25
N HIS A 162 -1.19 4.95 7.08
CA HIS A 162 -1.49 4.36 5.78
C HIS A 162 -0.22 4.33 4.93
N PHE A 163 0.14 3.15 4.42
CA PHE A 163 1.30 3.00 3.54
C PHE A 163 0.93 3.34 2.10
N VAL A 164 1.70 4.24 1.50
CA VAL A 164 1.68 4.56 0.07
C VAL A 164 3.11 4.51 -0.48
N ILE A 165 3.29 4.21 -1.76
CA ILE A 165 4.57 4.49 -2.44
C ILE A 165 4.53 5.92 -2.97
N ILE A 166 5.65 6.61 -2.88
CA ILE A 166 5.88 7.89 -3.55
C ILE A 166 6.99 7.65 -4.59
N ASP A 167 6.67 7.91 -5.86
CA ASP A 167 7.54 7.63 -7.01
C ASP A 167 8.30 8.87 -7.51
N GLY A 168 7.91 10.07 -7.04
CA GLY A 168 8.55 11.32 -7.44
C GLY A 168 7.78 12.58 -7.06
N ILE A 169 8.27 13.72 -7.56
CA ILE A 169 7.65 15.04 -7.42
C ILE A 169 7.37 15.59 -8.83
N GLN A 170 6.13 16.03 -9.07
CA GLN A 170 5.78 16.81 -10.26
C GLN A 170 5.49 18.25 -9.86
N ASP A 171 5.93 19.20 -10.69
CA ASP A 171 5.54 20.61 -10.61
C ASP A 171 4.51 20.89 -11.70
N VAL A 172 3.41 21.56 -11.36
CA VAL A 172 2.35 21.99 -12.28
C VAL A 172 2.01 23.43 -11.92
N ASP A 173 2.33 24.36 -12.82
CA ASP A 173 2.09 25.80 -12.68
C ASP A 173 2.67 26.41 -11.37
N GLY A 174 3.82 25.91 -10.92
CA GLY A 174 4.50 26.33 -9.68
C GLY A 174 4.03 25.58 -8.43
N VAL A 175 3.09 24.64 -8.58
CA VAL A 175 2.49 23.87 -7.49
C VAL A 175 3.04 22.44 -7.52
N LYS A 176 3.62 22.01 -6.41
CA LYS A 176 4.28 20.70 -6.30
C LYS A 176 3.34 19.62 -5.78
N TYR A 177 3.42 18.44 -6.37
CA TYR A 177 2.65 17.25 -6.03
C TYR A 177 3.60 16.06 -5.85
N TYR A 178 3.42 15.27 -4.80
CA TYR A 178 4.04 13.95 -4.71
C TYR A 178 3.23 12.98 -5.57
N MET A 179 3.89 12.27 -6.48
CA MET A 179 3.27 11.23 -7.31
C MET A 179 3.15 9.96 -6.46
N THR A 180 1.92 9.58 -6.09
CA THR A 180 1.71 8.45 -5.17
C THR A 180 1.03 7.26 -5.84
N ARG A 181 1.42 6.06 -5.40
CA ARG A 181 0.67 4.82 -5.59
C ARG A 181 0.05 4.44 -4.26
N ASP A 182 -1.22 4.76 -4.13
CA ASP A 182 -2.03 4.56 -2.93
C ASP A 182 -2.86 3.27 -3.06
N PRO A 183 -2.60 2.22 -2.24
CA PRO A 183 -3.34 0.96 -2.33
C PRO A 183 -4.84 1.07 -2.03
N PHE A 184 -5.30 2.13 -1.37
CA PHE A 184 -6.71 2.30 -0.99
C PHE A 184 -7.51 3.02 -2.07
N THR A 185 -6.90 4.02 -2.72
CA THR A 185 -7.61 5.00 -3.57
C THR A 185 -7.03 5.15 -4.97
N GLY A 186 -6.01 4.37 -5.33
CA GLY A 186 -5.39 4.39 -6.65
C GLY A 186 -4.39 5.54 -6.86
N PRO A 187 -3.63 5.50 -7.96
CA PRO A 187 -2.55 6.44 -8.21
C PRO A 187 -3.06 7.85 -8.50
N ARG A 188 -2.39 8.85 -7.91
CA ARG A 188 -2.64 10.27 -8.13
C ARG A 188 -1.43 11.10 -7.72
N GLY A 189 -1.31 12.30 -8.27
CA GLY A 189 -0.49 13.32 -7.64
C GLY A 189 -1.25 13.90 -6.45
N VAL A 190 -0.66 13.94 -5.26
CA VAL A 190 -1.23 14.60 -4.06
C VAL A 190 -0.44 15.87 -3.80
N ARG A 191 -1.12 17.00 -3.59
CA ARG A 191 -0.48 18.30 -3.41
C ARG A 191 0.45 18.27 -2.19
N LYS A 192 1.70 18.67 -2.39
CA LYS A 192 2.83 18.35 -1.49
C LYS A 192 2.60 18.83 -0.05
N ASP A 193 2.12 20.06 0.12
CA ASP A 193 1.83 20.68 1.42
C ASP A 193 0.86 19.85 2.30
N LEU A 194 -0.03 19.07 1.68
CA LEU A 194 -0.99 18.21 2.38
C LEU A 194 -0.28 17.01 3.01
N ILE A 195 0.63 16.36 2.28
CA ILE A 195 1.44 15.24 2.79
C ILE A 195 2.49 15.74 3.78
N GLU A 196 3.20 16.85 3.50
CA GLU A 196 4.18 17.41 4.43
C GLU A 196 3.55 17.80 5.78
N ARG A 197 2.30 18.24 5.78
CA ARG A 197 1.55 18.58 7.01
C ARG A 197 1.33 17.36 7.90
N VAL A 198 0.98 16.20 7.33
CA VAL A 198 0.75 14.97 8.09
C VAL A 198 2.04 14.22 8.41
N MET A 199 3.09 14.33 7.59
CA MET A 199 4.41 13.78 7.91
C MET A 199 5.01 14.36 9.21
N ARG A 200 4.71 15.63 9.52
CA ARG A 200 5.08 16.29 10.79
C ARG A 200 4.50 15.64 12.04
N LEU A 201 3.52 14.72 11.90
CA LEU A 201 2.96 13.92 12.99
C LEU A 201 3.78 12.65 13.30
N GLY A 202 4.88 12.42 12.57
CA GLY A 202 5.78 11.28 12.76
C GLY A 202 5.59 10.18 11.70
N ALA A 203 5.74 10.51 10.42
CA ALA A 203 5.76 9.51 9.36
C ALA A 203 7.04 8.64 9.44
N ASN A 204 6.89 7.32 9.44
CA ASN A 204 7.99 6.40 9.16
C ASN A 204 8.00 5.99 7.69
N SER A 205 9.13 5.49 7.18
CA SER A 205 9.28 5.14 5.77
C SER A 205 10.30 4.03 5.52
N ILE A 206 10.32 3.56 4.28
CA ILE A 206 11.24 2.55 3.75
C ILE A 206 11.77 3.08 2.42
N VAL A 207 13.08 3.22 2.28
CA VAL A 207 13.76 3.64 1.03
C VAL A 207 14.40 2.42 0.40
N THR A 208 14.16 2.16 -0.90
CA THR A 208 14.80 1.03 -1.62
C THR A 208 16.11 1.43 -2.29
N GLY A 209 16.96 0.43 -2.54
CA GLY A 209 18.15 0.56 -3.38
C GLY A 209 19.32 1.33 -2.75
N GLU A 210 19.49 1.25 -1.42
CA GLU A 210 20.68 1.74 -0.70
C GLU A 210 21.76 0.64 -0.56
#